data_AF-A0AAQ3G5S0-F1
#
_entry.id   AF-A0AAQ3G5S0-F1
#
_cell.length_a   1.000
_cell.length_b   1.000
_cell.length_c   1.000
_cell.angle_alpha   90.00
_cell.angle_beta   90.00
_cell.angle_gamma   90.00
#
_symmetry.space_group_name_H-M   'P 1'
#
loop_
_entity.id
_entity.type
_entity.pdbx_description
1 polymer ?
#
loop_
_entity_poly.entity_id
_entity_poly.type
_entity_poly.pdbx_seq_one_letter_code
_entity_poly.pdbx_strand_id
1 'polypeptide(L)'
;MPKPPPLELDPLQRDIAEAVRREQEEIRVREQARLAALAEKQRRDTEQARLAAETARLNAEAEARKKERLAELKIAQAEAQAKAEAAALANAAEQARLQEERKHVFPAYGAVARNGPAVSFASTAVPLGPATSAGILNALRTAKATLTATGTTLFGSPVLMGFAALLMPSPLGNGERFAMSVPLAELSSEPAETLREIADRQGTLEMQVGLGVRRLGAGTQVFVATSDDFHIRSSVMVLNAAYDLLNDVYQVALSNSPTDLLTWTPAISPGDQSTALPIVDTGSPAYSGASVVPIEGRLDLNPILVERWDRFIIVFPADSGIEPLYVVFSSPYEGATEKGKHSGRGFNPDETGDEMT
;
A
#
# COMPACT_ATOMS: atom_id res chain seq x y z
N MET A 1 -113.96 -62.18 -64.83
CA MET A 1 -114.73 -61.18 -64.07
C MET A 1 -113.80 -60.04 -63.67
N PRO A 2 -114.30 -58.80 -63.61
CA PRO A 2 -113.59 -57.56 -63.91
C PRO A 2 -112.81 -56.97 -62.71
N LYS A 3 -111.79 -56.18 -63.05
CA LYS A 3 -110.93 -55.38 -62.15
C LYS A 3 -111.75 -54.27 -61.45
N PRO A 4 -111.67 -54.10 -60.12
CA PRO A 4 -112.29 -52.95 -59.45
C PRO A 4 -111.40 -51.70 -59.58
N PRO A 5 -111.97 -50.48 -59.56
CA PRO A 5 -111.23 -49.25 -59.83
C PRO A 5 -110.37 -48.86 -58.61
N PRO A 6 -109.25 -48.13 -58.79
CA PRO A 6 -108.49 -47.61 -57.66
C PRO A 6 -109.28 -46.49 -56.98
N LEU A 7 -109.48 -46.62 -55.67
CA LEU A 7 -110.05 -45.58 -54.80
C LEU A 7 -109.09 -44.38 -54.75
N GLU A 8 -109.53 -43.26 -55.31
CA GLU A 8 -108.86 -41.96 -55.18
C GLU A 8 -108.77 -41.56 -53.70
N LEU A 9 -107.57 -41.20 -53.26
CA LEU A 9 -107.31 -40.65 -51.93
C LEU A 9 -107.86 -39.22 -51.85
N ASP A 10 -108.67 -38.97 -50.82
CA ASP A 10 -109.29 -37.70 -50.46
C ASP A 10 -108.24 -36.57 -50.30
N PRO A 11 -108.35 -35.43 -51.00
CA PRO A 11 -107.32 -34.37 -51.03
C PRO A 11 -106.91 -33.83 -49.65
N LEU A 12 -107.79 -33.88 -48.64
CA LEU A 12 -107.48 -33.39 -47.29
C LEU A 12 -106.52 -34.30 -46.49
N GLN A 13 -106.51 -35.62 -46.76
CA GLN A 13 -105.65 -36.58 -46.03
C GLN A 13 -104.22 -36.66 -46.59
N ARG A 14 -104.01 -36.36 -47.88
CA ARG A 14 -102.66 -36.25 -48.47
C ARG A 14 -101.93 -35.02 -47.93
N ASP A 15 -102.62 -33.89 -47.78
CA ASP A 15 -102.03 -32.66 -47.24
C ASP A 15 -101.57 -32.80 -45.78
N ILE A 16 -102.31 -33.53 -44.93
CA ILE A 16 -101.92 -33.79 -43.54
C ILE A 16 -100.71 -34.75 -43.47
N ALA A 17 -100.71 -35.82 -44.26
CA ALA A 17 -99.58 -36.76 -44.29
C ALA A 17 -98.30 -36.14 -44.86
N GLU A 18 -98.42 -35.25 -45.84
CA GLU A 18 -97.31 -34.45 -46.36
C GLU A 18 -96.84 -33.39 -45.35
N ALA A 19 -97.76 -32.72 -44.64
CA ALA A 19 -97.41 -31.75 -43.60
C ALA A 19 -96.63 -32.40 -42.45
N VAL A 20 -97.07 -33.58 -41.97
CA VAL A 20 -96.37 -34.33 -40.90
C VAL A 20 -95.00 -34.83 -41.36
N ARG A 21 -94.86 -35.25 -42.64
CA ARG A 21 -93.54 -35.62 -43.19
C ARG A 21 -92.61 -34.42 -43.27
N ARG A 22 -93.10 -33.27 -43.72
CA ARG A 22 -92.32 -32.02 -43.78
C ARG A 22 -91.86 -31.58 -42.39
N GLU A 23 -92.75 -31.65 -41.40
CA GLU A 23 -92.41 -31.31 -40.02
C GLU A 23 -91.38 -32.27 -39.40
N GLN A 24 -91.52 -33.59 -39.63
CA GLN A 24 -90.51 -34.56 -39.20
C GLN A 24 -89.17 -34.43 -39.92
N GLU A 25 -89.18 -33.97 -41.17
CA GLU A 25 -87.97 -33.68 -41.94
C GLU A 25 -87.31 -32.39 -41.44
N GLU A 26 -88.07 -31.34 -41.15
CA GLU A 26 -87.58 -30.11 -40.53
C GLU A 26 -86.99 -30.35 -39.14
N ILE A 27 -87.61 -31.19 -38.30
CA ILE A 27 -87.07 -31.55 -36.99
C ILE A 27 -85.74 -32.29 -37.14
N ARG A 28 -85.65 -33.27 -38.06
CA ARG A 28 -84.40 -34.00 -38.32
C ARG A 28 -83.30 -33.08 -38.85
N VAL A 29 -83.62 -32.19 -39.78
CA VAL A 29 -82.66 -31.20 -40.31
C VAL A 29 -82.20 -30.26 -39.19
N ARG A 30 -83.10 -29.81 -38.31
CA ARG A 30 -82.76 -28.92 -37.20
C ARG A 30 -81.93 -29.62 -36.12
N GLU A 31 -82.23 -30.87 -35.80
CA GLU A 31 -81.45 -31.68 -34.86
C GLU A 31 -80.06 -32.00 -35.42
N GLN A 32 -79.98 -32.36 -36.70
CA GLN A 32 -78.72 -32.59 -37.40
C GLN A 32 -77.87 -31.30 -37.47
N ALA A 33 -78.50 -30.15 -37.73
CA ALA A 33 -77.84 -28.84 -37.69
C ALA A 33 -77.34 -28.50 -36.27
N ARG A 34 -78.10 -28.82 -35.22
CA ARG A 34 -77.67 -28.63 -33.82
C ARG A 34 -76.48 -29.51 -33.46
N LEU A 35 -76.49 -30.77 -33.88
CA LEU A 35 -75.37 -31.71 -33.66
C LEU A 35 -74.13 -31.28 -34.44
N ALA A 36 -74.29 -30.83 -35.69
CA ALA A 36 -73.19 -30.29 -36.49
C ALA A 36 -72.59 -29.02 -35.85
N ALA A 37 -73.43 -28.10 -35.36
CA ALA A 37 -72.97 -26.90 -34.66
C ALA A 37 -72.24 -27.23 -33.35
N LEU A 38 -72.70 -28.24 -32.59
CA LEU A 38 -72.03 -28.71 -31.38
C LEU A 38 -70.66 -29.34 -31.71
N ALA A 39 -70.60 -30.16 -32.76
CA ALA A 39 -69.36 -30.79 -33.22
C ALA A 39 -68.34 -29.75 -33.73
N GLU A 40 -68.79 -28.72 -34.47
CA GLU A 40 -67.93 -27.61 -34.87
C GLU A 40 -67.41 -26.82 -33.68
N LYS A 41 -68.26 -26.54 -32.69
CA LYS A 41 -67.83 -25.86 -31.46
C LYS A 41 -66.78 -26.69 -30.72
N GLN A 42 -67.01 -27.99 -30.55
CA GLN A 42 -66.03 -28.88 -29.93
C GLN A 42 -64.71 -28.90 -30.69
N ARG A 43 -64.73 -28.95 -32.03
CA ARG A 43 -63.51 -28.86 -32.85
C ARG A 43 -62.76 -27.56 -32.61
N ARG A 44 -63.44 -26.41 -32.64
CA ARG A 44 -62.83 -25.10 -32.35
C ARG A 44 -62.24 -25.04 -30.95
N ASP A 45 -62.95 -25.54 -29.94
CA ASP A 45 -62.48 -25.56 -28.56
C ASP A 45 -61.25 -26.47 -28.42
N THR A 46 -61.22 -27.64 -29.09
CA THR A 46 -60.04 -28.53 -29.09
C THR A 46 -58.84 -27.94 -29.83
N GLU A 47 -59.06 -27.25 -30.95
CA GLU A 47 -57.99 -26.58 -31.69
C GLU A 47 -57.40 -25.41 -30.90
N GLN A 48 -58.25 -24.60 -30.26
CA GLN A 48 -57.82 -23.54 -29.35
C GLN A 48 -57.06 -24.09 -28.14
N ALA A 49 -57.55 -25.17 -27.53
CA ALA A 49 -56.84 -25.83 -26.43
C ALA A 49 -55.48 -26.37 -26.87
N ARG A 50 -55.37 -26.90 -28.10
CA ARG A 50 -54.09 -27.38 -28.66
C ARG A 50 -53.10 -26.23 -28.86
N LEU A 51 -53.54 -25.12 -29.44
CA LEU A 51 -52.70 -23.92 -29.65
C LEU A 51 -52.28 -23.28 -28.31
N ALA A 52 -53.19 -23.22 -27.33
CA ALA A 52 -52.88 -22.74 -25.98
C ALA A 52 -51.85 -23.64 -25.28
N ALA A 53 -51.97 -24.96 -25.42
CA ALA A 53 -50.98 -25.90 -24.89
C ALA A 53 -49.62 -25.76 -25.59
N GLU A 54 -49.59 -25.59 -26.91
CA GLU A 54 -48.35 -25.41 -27.69
C GLU A 54 -47.62 -24.12 -27.29
N THR A 55 -48.34 -23.00 -27.23
CA THR A 55 -47.78 -21.71 -26.78
C THR A 55 -47.29 -21.75 -25.33
N ALA A 56 -48.02 -22.43 -24.43
CA ALA A 56 -47.55 -22.63 -23.06
C ALA A 56 -46.25 -23.44 -22.99
N ARG A 57 -46.09 -24.46 -23.83
CA ARG A 57 -44.84 -25.25 -23.91
C ARG A 57 -43.67 -24.41 -24.43
N LEU A 58 -43.87 -23.66 -25.52
CA LEU A 58 -42.85 -22.77 -26.07
C LEU A 58 -42.40 -21.70 -25.07
N ASN A 59 -43.34 -21.10 -24.34
CA ASN A 59 -43.03 -20.12 -23.30
C ASN A 59 -42.27 -20.76 -22.12
N ALA A 60 -42.67 -21.96 -21.68
CA ALA A 60 -41.96 -22.68 -20.62
C ALA A 60 -40.53 -23.05 -21.03
N GLU A 61 -40.31 -23.50 -22.27
CA GLU A 61 -38.99 -23.79 -22.82
C GLU A 61 -38.12 -22.53 -22.94
N ALA A 62 -38.70 -21.40 -23.38
CA ALA A 62 -38.00 -20.13 -23.46
C ALA A 62 -37.55 -19.62 -22.08
N GLU A 63 -38.42 -19.74 -21.07
CA GLU A 63 -38.08 -19.38 -19.69
C GLU A 63 -37.02 -20.31 -19.08
N ALA A 64 -37.07 -21.61 -19.38
CA ALA A 64 -36.04 -22.56 -18.97
C ALA A 64 -34.67 -22.18 -19.57
N ARG A 65 -34.61 -21.91 -20.88
CA ARG A 65 -33.37 -21.47 -21.57
C ARG A 65 -32.83 -20.15 -21.02
N LYS A 66 -33.71 -19.20 -20.68
CA LYS A 66 -33.28 -17.94 -20.05
C LYS A 66 -32.66 -18.20 -18.68
N LYS A 67 -33.27 -19.06 -17.86
CA LYS A 67 -32.74 -19.42 -16.53
C LYS A 67 -31.39 -20.13 -16.63
N GLU A 68 -31.25 -21.07 -17.56
CA GLU A 68 -29.98 -21.75 -17.84
C GLU A 68 -28.89 -20.75 -18.24
N ARG A 69 -29.18 -19.86 -19.20
CA ARG A 69 -28.23 -18.82 -19.61
C ARG A 69 -27.84 -17.88 -18.46
N LEU A 70 -28.80 -17.50 -17.61
CA LEU A 70 -28.52 -16.65 -16.44
C LEU A 70 -27.68 -17.39 -15.40
N ALA A 71 -27.89 -18.70 -15.22
CA ALA A 71 -27.06 -19.52 -14.34
C ALA A 71 -25.64 -19.66 -14.88
N GLU A 72 -25.48 -19.93 -16.18
CA GLU A 72 -24.18 -19.98 -16.86
C GLU A 72 -23.42 -18.64 -16.76
N LEU A 73 -24.11 -17.52 -16.98
CA LEU A 73 -23.52 -16.18 -16.85
C LEU A 73 -23.06 -15.89 -15.42
N LYS A 74 -23.84 -16.28 -14.41
CA LYS A 74 -23.46 -16.13 -13.00
C LYS A 74 -22.23 -16.97 -12.66
N ILE A 75 -22.16 -18.21 -13.15
CA ILE A 75 -21.00 -19.08 -12.94
C ILE A 75 -19.76 -18.47 -13.63
N ALA A 76 -19.88 -18.06 -14.89
CA ALA A 76 -18.79 -17.44 -15.65
C ALA A 76 -18.31 -16.13 -15.00
N GLN A 77 -19.22 -15.32 -14.46
CA GLN A 77 -18.88 -14.09 -13.74
C GLN A 77 -18.17 -14.39 -12.42
N ALA A 78 -18.65 -15.37 -11.64
CA ALA A 78 -17.99 -15.79 -10.40
C ALA A 78 -16.59 -16.35 -10.67
N GLU A 79 -16.42 -17.15 -11.73
CA GLU A 79 -15.10 -17.63 -12.15
C GLU A 79 -14.18 -16.50 -12.62
N ALA A 80 -14.70 -15.53 -13.37
CA ALA A 80 -13.94 -14.36 -13.81
C ALA A 80 -13.52 -13.48 -12.64
N GLN A 81 -14.41 -13.26 -11.67
CA GLN A 81 -14.09 -12.53 -10.44
C GLN A 81 -13.04 -13.27 -9.61
N ALA A 82 -13.20 -14.56 -9.37
CA ALA A 82 -12.22 -15.36 -8.65
C ALA A 82 -10.84 -15.36 -9.34
N LYS A 83 -10.81 -15.44 -10.68
CA LYS A 83 -9.55 -15.32 -11.46
C LYS A 83 -8.95 -13.93 -11.36
N ALA A 84 -9.76 -12.87 -11.40
CA ALA A 84 -9.29 -11.49 -11.27
C ALA A 84 -8.72 -11.22 -9.88
N GLU A 85 -9.39 -11.69 -8.82
CA GLU A 85 -8.91 -11.59 -7.44
C GLU A 85 -7.62 -12.38 -7.22
N ALA A 86 -7.55 -13.61 -7.74
CA ALA A 86 -6.32 -14.42 -7.68
C ALA A 86 -5.16 -13.76 -8.43
N ALA A 87 -5.42 -13.18 -9.61
CA ALA A 87 -4.41 -12.43 -10.36
C ALA A 87 -3.99 -11.15 -9.65
N ALA A 88 -4.91 -10.42 -9.02
CA ALA A 88 -4.60 -9.24 -8.24
C ALA A 88 -3.74 -9.59 -7.01
N LEU A 89 -4.06 -10.67 -6.31
CA LEU A 89 -3.26 -11.19 -5.19
C LEU A 89 -1.87 -11.65 -5.64
N ALA A 90 -1.78 -12.38 -6.75
CA ALA A 90 -0.49 -12.80 -7.32
C ALA A 90 0.37 -11.61 -7.73
N ASN A 91 -0.21 -10.63 -8.43
CA ASN A 91 0.49 -9.40 -8.81
C ASN A 91 0.90 -8.58 -7.59
N ALA A 92 0.06 -8.48 -6.55
CA ALA A 92 0.38 -7.80 -5.31
C ALA A 92 1.51 -8.51 -4.55
N ALA A 93 1.50 -9.84 -4.51
CA ALA A 93 2.57 -10.64 -3.91
C ALA A 93 3.89 -10.52 -4.69
N GLU A 94 3.83 -10.53 -6.02
CA GLU A 94 5.01 -10.34 -6.87
C GLU A 94 5.57 -8.92 -6.75
N GLN A 95 4.71 -7.89 -6.70
CA GLN A 95 5.15 -6.52 -6.42
C GLN A 95 5.72 -6.37 -5.01
N ALA A 96 5.17 -7.05 -4.00
CA ALA A 96 5.73 -7.07 -2.66
C ALA A 96 7.13 -7.71 -2.66
N ARG A 97 7.31 -8.85 -3.35
CA ARG A 97 8.61 -9.52 -3.49
C ARG A 97 9.63 -8.63 -4.21
N LEU A 98 9.23 -7.98 -5.32
CA LEU A 98 10.10 -7.06 -6.06
C LEU A 98 10.46 -5.82 -5.23
N GLN A 99 9.57 -5.36 -4.34
CA GLN A 99 9.87 -4.27 -3.41
C GLN A 99 10.82 -4.72 -2.28
N GLU A 100 10.66 -5.94 -1.75
CA GLU A 100 11.59 -6.53 -0.79
C GLU A 100 12.99 -6.74 -1.39
N GLU A 101 13.08 -7.03 -2.69
CA GLU A 101 14.34 -7.17 -3.43
C GLU A 101 15.02 -5.81 -3.75
N ARG A 102 14.30 -4.68 -3.76
CA ARG A 102 14.90 -3.37 -4.03
C ARG A 102 15.65 -2.87 -2.80
N LYS A 103 16.97 -3.09 -2.79
CA LYS A 103 17.87 -2.46 -1.82
C LYS A 103 17.76 -0.93 -1.91
N HIS A 104 17.46 -0.27 -0.80
CA HIS A 104 17.48 1.20 -0.71
C HIS A 104 18.86 1.63 -0.24
N VAL A 105 19.57 2.37 -1.08
CA VAL A 105 20.91 2.87 -0.76
C VAL A 105 20.78 4.30 -0.26
N PHE A 106 21.41 4.63 0.86
CA PHE A 106 21.44 5.99 1.43
C PHE A 106 22.87 6.50 1.33
N PRO A 107 23.22 7.25 0.27
CA PRO A 107 24.59 7.62 -0.01
C PRO A 107 25.00 8.91 0.71
N ALA A 108 26.23 8.93 1.21
CA ALA A 108 26.88 10.11 1.77
C ALA A 108 28.30 10.25 1.21
N TYR A 109 28.82 11.47 1.21
CA TYR A 109 30.20 11.73 0.80
C TYR A 109 31.12 11.71 2.01
N GLY A 110 32.11 10.82 2.03
CA GLY A 110 33.03 10.69 3.17
C GLY A 110 33.78 11.99 3.47
N ALA A 111 34.18 12.74 2.45
CA ALA A 111 34.82 14.04 2.60
C ALA A 111 33.96 15.07 3.36
N VAL A 112 32.63 14.99 3.22
CA VAL A 112 31.67 15.83 3.95
C VAL A 112 31.45 15.27 5.35
N ALA A 113 31.14 13.98 5.45
CA ALA A 113 30.81 13.31 6.71
C ALA A 113 31.96 13.34 7.73
N ARG A 114 33.22 13.39 7.26
CA ARG A 114 34.41 13.50 8.11
C ARG A 114 34.36 14.67 9.08
N ASN A 115 33.90 15.83 8.60
CA ASN A 115 34.00 17.10 9.35
C ASN A 115 32.65 17.76 9.60
N GLY A 116 31.56 17.16 9.12
CA GLY A 116 30.26 17.82 9.07
C GLY A 116 29.10 16.84 9.03
N PRO A 117 27.87 17.37 9.21
CA PRO A 117 26.68 16.57 9.02
C PRO A 117 26.57 16.10 7.57
N ALA A 118 26.09 14.88 7.37
CA ALA A 118 25.67 14.40 6.05
C ALA A 118 24.22 13.94 6.12
N VAL A 119 23.44 14.27 5.10
CA VAL A 119 22.02 13.91 5.01
C VAL A 119 21.80 13.21 3.68
N SER A 120 20.97 12.18 3.69
CA SER A 120 20.63 11.43 2.48
C SER A 120 19.20 10.88 2.54
N PHE A 121 18.59 10.77 1.37
CA PHE A 121 17.36 10.05 1.13
C PHE A 121 17.68 8.79 0.32
N ALA A 122 16.66 7.97 0.07
CA ALA A 122 16.82 6.80 -0.78
C ALA A 122 17.42 7.20 -2.15
N SER A 123 18.57 6.62 -2.45
CA SER A 123 19.40 6.82 -3.64
C SER A 123 19.96 8.23 -3.85
N THR A 124 19.82 9.15 -2.87
CA THR A 124 20.17 10.56 -3.07
C THR A 124 20.89 11.16 -1.87
N ALA A 125 22.10 11.70 -2.08
CA ALA A 125 22.82 12.48 -1.08
C ALA A 125 22.34 13.94 -1.13
N VAL A 126 22.10 14.56 0.02
CA VAL A 126 21.70 15.97 0.13
C VAL A 126 22.95 16.84 0.31
N PRO A 127 23.28 17.72 -0.66
CA PRO A 127 24.42 18.61 -0.50
C PRO A 127 24.13 19.68 0.55
N LEU A 128 24.98 19.77 1.58
CA LEU A 128 24.92 20.82 2.59
C LEU A 128 26.02 21.85 2.34
N GLY A 129 25.64 23.13 2.21
CA GLY A 129 26.59 24.22 2.10
C GLY A 129 27.44 24.37 3.38
N PRO A 130 28.65 24.95 3.32
CA PRO A 130 29.53 25.12 4.49
C PRO A 130 28.87 25.90 5.64
N ALA A 131 28.13 26.97 5.33
CA ALA A 131 27.43 27.77 6.33
C ALA A 131 26.32 26.99 7.05
N THR A 132 25.52 26.23 6.30
CA THR A 132 24.46 25.36 6.84
C THR A 132 25.06 24.26 7.72
N SER A 133 26.12 23.61 7.24
CA SER A 133 26.83 22.56 7.97
C SER A 133 27.37 23.07 9.30
N ALA A 134 28.06 24.23 9.29
CA ALA A 134 28.57 24.85 10.50
C ALA A 134 27.45 25.28 11.45
N GLY A 135 26.34 25.83 10.92
CA GLY A 135 25.16 26.19 11.70
C GLY A 135 24.55 24.98 12.42
N ILE A 136 24.42 23.84 11.74
CA ILE A 136 23.86 22.61 12.31
C ILE A 136 24.75 22.09 13.44
N LEU A 137 26.08 22.06 13.25
CA LEU A 137 27.01 21.64 14.31
C LEU A 137 26.98 22.59 15.51
N ASN A 138 26.92 23.90 15.27
CA ASN A 138 26.83 24.88 16.35
C ASN A 138 25.53 24.71 17.14
N ALA A 139 24.39 24.54 16.46
CA ALA A 139 23.12 24.25 17.10
C ALA A 139 23.16 22.95 17.92
N LEU A 140 23.79 21.89 17.39
CA LEU A 140 23.97 20.62 18.09
C LEU A 140 24.80 20.79 19.36
N ARG A 141 25.94 21.49 19.27
CA ARG A 141 26.83 21.77 20.41
C ARG A 141 26.11 22.56 21.49
N THR A 142 25.37 23.61 21.11
CA THR A 142 24.54 24.41 22.03
C THR A 142 23.48 23.57 22.72
N ALA A 143 22.76 22.74 21.96
CA ALA A 143 21.73 21.86 22.49
C ALA A 143 22.30 20.81 23.46
N LYS A 144 23.40 20.15 23.08
CA LYS A 144 24.13 19.22 23.96
C LYS A 144 24.59 19.90 25.24
N ALA A 145 25.24 21.06 25.13
CA ALA A 145 25.71 21.82 26.28
C ALA A 145 24.56 22.18 27.23
N THR A 146 23.43 22.63 26.69
CA THR A 146 22.24 22.96 27.48
C THR A 146 21.68 21.73 28.20
N LEU A 147 21.53 20.59 27.50
CA LEU A 147 21.02 19.36 28.10
C LEU A 147 21.94 18.83 29.21
N THR A 148 23.27 18.85 28.98
CA THR A 148 24.24 18.41 30.00
C THR A 148 24.32 19.36 31.20
N ALA A 149 24.21 20.68 31.00
CA ALA A 149 24.26 21.66 32.07
C ALA A 149 23.00 21.68 32.95
N THR A 150 21.84 21.32 32.38
CA THR A 150 20.57 21.32 33.12
C THR A 150 20.38 20.04 33.95
N GLY A 151 21.26 19.04 33.80
CA GLY A 151 21.42 17.91 34.72
C GLY A 151 20.30 16.86 34.71
N THR A 152 20.68 15.60 34.95
CA THR A 152 19.77 14.45 35.15
C THR A 152 18.94 14.52 36.42
N THR A 153 19.20 15.49 37.31
CA THR A 153 18.60 15.60 38.64
C THR A 153 17.38 16.52 38.73
N LEU A 154 17.16 17.39 37.74
CA LEU A 154 16.11 18.43 37.86
C LEU A 154 14.73 18.02 37.31
N PHE A 155 14.65 17.07 36.38
CA PHE A 155 13.40 16.85 35.64
C PHE A 155 12.71 15.50 35.87
N GLY A 156 13.41 14.48 36.39
CA GLY A 156 12.82 13.14 36.59
C GLY A 156 12.21 12.55 35.30
N SER A 157 12.55 13.11 34.14
CA SER A 157 11.83 12.91 32.89
C SER A 157 12.69 13.30 31.68
N PRO A 158 12.42 12.73 30.49
CA PRO A 158 13.20 12.99 29.29
C PRO A 158 13.07 14.44 28.81
N VAL A 159 14.20 14.99 28.35
CA VAL A 159 14.29 16.35 27.81
C VAL A 159 14.97 16.30 26.44
N LEU A 160 14.43 17.05 25.48
CA LEU A 160 15.02 17.16 24.15
C LEU A 160 15.18 18.62 23.71
N MET A 161 16.03 18.81 22.70
CA MET A 161 16.20 20.07 21.99
C MET A 161 16.51 19.82 20.51
N GLY A 162 15.74 20.44 19.62
CA GLY A 162 15.97 20.39 18.17
C GLY A 162 17.23 21.16 17.76
N PHE A 163 17.96 20.66 16.78
CA PHE A 163 19.16 21.33 16.25
C PHE A 163 19.19 21.44 14.71
N ALA A 164 18.42 20.61 14.01
CA ALA A 164 18.23 20.71 12.56
C ALA A 164 16.77 20.46 12.18
N ALA A 165 16.33 21.02 11.05
CA ALA A 165 15.03 20.72 10.45
C ALA A 165 15.16 20.45 8.96
N LEU A 166 14.48 19.41 8.49
CA LEU A 166 14.23 19.13 7.09
C LEU A 166 12.88 19.75 6.73
N LEU A 167 12.91 20.85 5.97
CA LEU A 167 11.72 21.61 5.57
C LEU A 167 11.19 21.09 4.24
N MET A 168 9.87 20.85 4.17
CA MET A 168 9.17 20.39 2.96
C MET A 168 9.82 19.13 2.35
N PRO A 169 9.84 17.98 3.06
CA PRO A 169 10.12 16.70 2.42
C PRO A 169 9.14 16.52 1.24
N SER A 170 9.61 15.96 0.13
CA SER A 170 8.83 15.84 -1.11
C SER A 170 7.43 15.25 -0.86
N PRO A 171 6.35 15.76 -1.49
CA PRO A 171 4.97 15.37 -1.23
C PRO A 171 4.57 13.97 -1.77
N LEU A 172 5.51 13.08 -2.06
CA LEU A 172 5.22 11.69 -2.45
C LEU A 172 4.94 10.74 -1.26
N GLY A 173 4.81 11.30 -0.06
CA GLY A 173 4.19 10.63 1.07
C GLY A 173 4.98 10.80 2.37
N ASN A 174 4.28 10.63 3.48
CA ASN A 174 4.80 10.51 4.85
C ASN A 174 5.85 9.39 5.07
N GLY A 175 6.59 8.96 4.04
CA GLY A 175 7.42 7.76 4.02
C GLY A 175 8.76 7.86 3.26
N GLU A 176 9.23 9.05 2.87
CA GLU A 176 10.62 9.17 2.37
C GLU A 176 11.59 9.08 3.56
N ARG A 177 12.14 7.90 3.77
CA ARG A 177 13.17 7.65 4.78
C ARG A 177 14.40 8.50 4.48
N PHE A 178 15.07 8.93 5.55
CA PHE A 178 16.32 9.64 5.44
C PHE A 178 17.31 9.16 6.50
N ALA A 179 18.59 9.27 6.17
CA ALA A 179 19.68 9.13 7.11
C ALA A 179 20.31 10.49 7.35
N MET A 180 20.60 10.81 8.61
CA MET A 180 21.46 11.92 8.97
C MET A 180 22.60 11.41 9.84
N SER A 181 23.84 11.75 9.49
CA SER A 181 25.02 11.45 10.28
C SER A 181 25.70 12.72 10.76
N VAL A 182 26.33 12.66 11.93
CA VAL A 182 27.27 13.68 12.43
C VAL A 182 28.55 13.00 12.92
N PRO A 183 29.71 13.69 12.93
CA PRO A 183 30.91 13.15 13.55
C PRO A 183 30.65 12.78 15.01
N LEU A 184 31.01 11.56 15.43
CA LEU A 184 30.76 11.07 16.79
C LEU A 184 31.45 11.95 17.85
N ALA A 185 32.57 12.59 17.50
CA ALA A 185 33.27 13.56 18.33
C ALA A 185 32.38 14.70 18.85
N GLU A 186 31.27 15.00 18.15
CA GLU A 186 30.28 15.97 18.61
C GLU A 186 29.48 15.52 19.83
N LEU A 187 29.46 14.21 20.13
CA LEU A 187 28.64 13.60 21.18
C LEU A 187 29.46 12.84 22.22
N SER A 188 30.56 12.22 21.81
CA SER A 188 31.41 11.37 22.63
C SER A 188 32.89 11.61 22.36
N SER A 189 33.74 11.35 23.36
CA SER A 189 35.20 11.42 23.24
C SER A 189 35.85 10.04 23.34
N GLU A 190 35.08 8.97 23.11
CA GLU A 190 35.61 7.61 23.09
C GLU A 190 36.70 7.43 22.02
N PRO A 191 37.83 6.78 22.35
CA PRO A 191 38.91 6.51 21.40
C PRO A 191 38.45 5.59 20.25
N ALA A 192 39.00 5.83 19.05
CA ALA A 192 38.68 5.04 17.87
C ALA A 192 39.03 3.55 18.02
N GLU A 193 40.11 3.23 18.76
CA GLU A 193 40.50 1.85 19.06
C GLU A 193 39.42 1.13 19.88
N THR A 194 38.94 1.77 20.95
CA THR A 194 37.85 1.24 21.79
C THR A 194 36.59 1.03 20.96
N LEU A 195 36.22 2.00 20.13
CA LEU A 195 35.05 1.89 19.26
C LEU A 195 35.16 0.71 18.29
N ARG A 196 36.35 0.48 17.73
CA ARG A 196 36.60 -0.66 16.84
C ARG A 196 36.52 -1.99 17.57
N GLU A 197 37.05 -2.09 18.78
CA GLU A 197 36.91 -3.30 19.61
C GLU A 197 35.44 -3.60 19.95
N ILE A 198 34.62 -2.56 20.20
CA ILE A 198 33.17 -2.72 20.40
C ILE A 198 32.51 -3.17 19.10
N ALA A 199 32.85 -2.55 17.97
CA ALA A 199 32.29 -2.87 16.65
C ALA A 199 32.61 -4.31 16.21
N ASP A 200 33.83 -4.79 16.45
CA ASP A 200 34.28 -6.15 16.12
C ASP A 200 33.49 -7.22 16.87
N ARG A 201 32.98 -6.87 18.06
CA ARG A 201 32.12 -7.72 18.89
C ARG A 201 30.62 -7.48 18.66
N GLN A 202 30.27 -6.59 17.73
CA GLN A 202 28.90 -6.12 17.51
C GLN A 202 28.22 -5.62 18.79
N GLY A 203 29.00 -4.91 19.62
CA GLY A 203 28.57 -4.40 20.91
C GLY A 203 27.82 -3.07 20.83
N THR A 204 27.52 -2.53 22.00
CA THR A 204 26.87 -1.23 22.15
C THR A 204 27.72 -0.29 22.98
N LEU A 205 27.58 1.02 22.73
CA LEU A 205 28.17 2.09 23.51
C LEU A 205 27.07 2.82 24.28
N GLU A 206 27.27 3.00 25.58
CA GLU A 206 26.40 3.83 26.41
C GLU A 206 26.66 5.31 26.14
N MET A 207 25.60 6.02 25.78
CA MET A 207 25.62 7.45 25.44
C MET A 207 24.80 8.26 26.43
N GLN A 208 25.35 9.39 26.87
CA GLN A 208 24.65 10.33 27.76
C GLN A 208 23.53 11.08 27.05
N VAL A 209 23.70 11.29 25.74
CA VAL A 209 22.71 11.91 24.87
C VAL A 209 22.54 11.08 23.61
N GLY A 210 21.31 11.00 23.12
CA GLY A 210 20.99 10.36 21.85
C GLY A 210 20.43 11.37 20.86
N LEU A 211 20.63 11.11 19.57
CA LEU A 211 19.94 11.83 18.50
C LEU A 211 18.66 11.09 18.08
N GLY A 212 17.68 11.87 17.66
CA GLY A 212 16.41 11.36 17.17
C GLY A 212 15.71 12.30 16.20
N VAL A 213 14.58 11.85 15.69
CA VAL A 213 13.77 12.57 14.70
C VAL A 213 12.33 12.61 15.16
N ARG A 214 11.66 13.73 14.94
CA ARG A 214 10.22 13.88 15.16
C ARG A 214 9.62 14.80 14.11
N ARG A 215 8.33 14.69 13.83
CA ARG A 215 7.62 15.67 13.02
C ARG A 215 7.38 16.92 13.88
N LEU A 216 7.66 18.10 13.31
CA LEU A 216 7.37 19.38 13.94
C LEU A 216 6.92 20.40 12.89
N GLY A 217 5.65 20.81 12.96
CA GLY A 217 5.04 21.67 11.94
C GLY A 217 5.03 20.99 10.58
N ALA A 218 5.45 21.72 9.53
CA ALA A 218 5.49 21.23 8.16
C ALA A 218 6.80 20.50 7.78
N GLY A 219 7.64 20.14 8.76
CA GLY A 219 8.94 19.51 8.52
C GLY A 219 9.29 18.44 9.53
N THR A 220 10.42 17.78 9.30
CA THR A 220 11.00 16.82 10.25
C THR A 220 12.12 17.51 11.02
N GLN A 221 12.03 17.50 12.35
CA GLN A 221 13.07 18.00 13.24
C GLN A 221 13.99 16.86 13.66
N VAL A 222 15.30 17.10 13.57
CA VAL A 222 16.33 16.29 14.22
C VAL A 222 16.68 16.95 15.54
N PHE A 223 16.68 16.15 16.60
CA PHE A 223 16.90 16.62 17.96
C PHE A 223 17.99 15.82 18.66
N VAL A 224 18.56 16.42 19.69
CA VAL A 224 19.37 15.76 20.71
C VAL A 224 18.56 15.70 22.00
N ALA A 225 18.73 14.64 22.78
CA ALA A 225 17.98 14.44 24.00
C ALA A 225 18.79 13.64 25.01
N THR A 226 18.47 13.80 26.29
CA THR A 226 19.07 12.96 27.33
C THR A 226 18.64 11.52 27.15
N SER A 227 19.56 10.59 27.36
CA SER A 227 19.20 9.17 27.36
C SER A 227 18.25 8.85 28.51
N ASP A 228 17.17 8.13 28.22
CA ASP A 228 16.26 7.57 29.21
C ASP A 228 15.88 6.12 28.84
N ASP A 229 15.42 5.34 29.81
CA ASP A 229 15.14 3.92 29.59
C ASP A 229 13.87 3.68 28.74
N PHE A 230 13.05 4.72 28.49
CA PHE A 230 11.72 4.58 27.89
C PHE A 230 11.64 5.04 26.42
N HIS A 231 12.29 6.14 26.04
CA HIS A 231 12.14 6.73 24.70
C HIS A 231 13.48 6.78 23.94
N ILE A 232 14.60 6.98 24.64
CA ILE A 232 15.92 7.13 24.05
C ILE A 232 16.93 6.29 24.80
N ARG A 233 16.98 5.01 24.42
CA ARG A 233 18.00 4.07 24.88
C ARG A 233 19.40 4.71 24.83
N SER A 234 20.06 4.71 25.98
CA SER A 234 21.46 5.11 26.16
C SER A 234 22.40 4.21 25.36
N SER A 235 22.09 2.92 25.26
CA SER A 235 22.85 1.93 24.50
C SER A 235 22.65 2.06 22.98
N VAL A 236 23.70 2.45 22.25
CA VAL A 236 23.73 2.58 20.78
C VAL A 236 24.63 1.51 20.17
N MET A 237 24.15 0.80 19.13
CA MET A 237 24.93 -0.25 18.47
C MET A 237 26.10 0.32 17.67
N VAL A 238 27.27 -0.30 17.81
CA VAL A 238 28.48 0.08 17.10
C VAL A 238 28.75 -0.92 15.97
N LEU A 239 28.89 -0.42 14.74
CA LEU A 239 29.03 -1.22 13.53
C LEU A 239 30.30 -0.82 12.78
N ASN A 240 31.00 -1.80 12.23
CA ASN A 240 32.09 -1.55 11.29
C ASN A 240 31.54 -1.32 9.88
N ALA A 241 32.04 -0.30 9.19
CA ALA A 241 31.82 -0.12 7.78
C ALA A 241 32.72 -1.07 6.98
N ALA A 242 32.12 -1.84 6.07
CA ALA A 242 32.84 -2.72 5.17
C ALA A 242 33.16 -1.99 3.86
N TYR A 243 34.40 -2.08 3.39
CA TYR A 243 34.76 -1.51 2.10
C TYR A 243 34.35 -2.45 0.96
N ASP A 244 33.56 -1.93 0.02
CA ASP A 244 33.19 -2.60 -1.22
C ASP A 244 34.09 -2.11 -2.36
N LEU A 245 35.06 -2.95 -2.74
CA LEU A 245 36.02 -2.65 -3.79
C LEU A 245 35.36 -2.46 -5.17
N LEU A 246 34.20 -3.06 -5.43
CA LEU A 246 33.55 -2.98 -6.75
C LEU A 246 32.91 -1.61 -6.97
N ASN A 247 32.34 -1.05 -5.91
CA ASN A 247 31.59 0.20 -5.94
C ASN A 247 32.37 1.39 -5.38
N ASP A 248 33.59 1.16 -4.87
CA ASP A 248 34.45 2.15 -4.21
C ASP A 248 33.72 2.93 -3.11
N VAL A 249 33.01 2.19 -2.25
CA VAL A 249 32.26 2.75 -1.12
C VAL A 249 32.44 1.91 0.13
N TYR A 250 32.41 2.58 1.27
CA TYR A 250 32.16 1.94 2.56
C TYR A 250 30.66 1.72 2.71
N GLN A 251 30.25 0.54 3.19
CA GLN A 251 28.85 0.17 3.32
C GLN A 251 28.54 -0.50 4.65
N VAL A 252 27.32 -0.27 5.15
CA VAL A 252 26.76 -0.92 6.33
C VAL A 252 25.33 -1.36 6.02
N ALA A 253 25.08 -2.66 6.15
CA ALA A 253 23.73 -3.21 6.11
C ALA A 253 23.12 -3.10 7.51
N LEU A 254 21.94 -2.50 7.60
CA LEU A 254 21.27 -2.31 8.89
C LEU A 254 20.61 -3.62 9.34
N SER A 255 20.93 -4.12 10.53
CA SER A 255 20.46 -5.44 11.00
C SER A 255 18.94 -5.54 11.15
N ASN A 256 18.29 -4.41 11.38
CA ASN A 256 16.84 -4.26 11.52
C ASN A 256 16.12 -3.99 10.18
N SER A 257 16.86 -3.71 9.12
CA SER A 257 16.35 -3.53 7.76
C SER A 257 17.41 -3.97 6.74
N PRO A 258 17.48 -5.28 6.44
CA PRO A 258 18.53 -5.82 5.56
C PRO A 258 18.42 -5.33 4.11
N THR A 259 17.30 -4.71 3.75
CA THR A 259 17.07 -4.06 2.46
C THR A 259 17.63 -2.63 2.42
N ASP A 260 18.00 -2.03 3.56
CA ASP A 260 18.60 -0.69 3.60
C ASP A 260 20.11 -0.75 3.77
N LEU A 261 20.79 0.02 2.93
CA LEU A 261 22.24 0.11 2.90
C LEU A 261 22.67 1.56 3.08
N LEU A 262 23.42 1.84 4.14
CA LEU A 262 24.10 3.11 4.28
C LEU A 262 25.44 3.03 3.54
N THR A 263 25.77 4.04 2.74
CA THR A 263 27.03 4.04 1.97
C THR A 263 27.77 5.37 2.08
N TRP A 264 29.10 5.30 2.09
CA TRP A 264 29.97 6.46 2.11
C TRP A 264 31.09 6.31 1.09
N THR A 265 31.29 7.31 0.24
CA THR A 265 32.52 7.38 -0.57
C THR A 265 33.72 7.56 0.36
N PRO A 266 34.91 7.00 0.05
CA PRO A 266 36.11 7.29 0.83
C PRO A 266 36.42 8.80 0.91
N ALA A 267 36.97 9.25 2.05
CA ALA A 267 37.53 10.60 2.16
C ALA A 267 39.00 10.63 1.69
N ILE A 268 39.67 9.49 1.78
CA ILE A 268 41.00 9.20 1.22
C ILE A 268 40.85 7.86 0.50
N SER A 269 41.22 7.80 -0.79
CA SER A 269 41.12 6.56 -1.58
C SER A 269 42.07 5.50 -1.02
N PRO A 270 41.57 4.32 -0.60
CA PRO A 270 42.41 3.24 -0.11
C PRO A 270 43.26 2.68 -1.26
N GLY A 271 44.57 2.97 -1.26
CA GLY A 271 45.52 2.38 -2.20
C GLY A 271 46.11 3.28 -3.28
N ASP A 272 45.68 4.54 -3.42
CA ASP A 272 46.20 5.44 -4.47
C ASP A 272 47.14 6.52 -3.92
N GLN A 273 48.45 6.26 -4.05
CA GLN A 273 49.52 7.28 -4.02
C GLN A 273 49.66 7.96 -5.40
N SER A 274 48.55 8.45 -5.97
CA SER A 274 48.55 9.05 -7.32
C SER A 274 48.19 10.54 -7.28
N THR A 275 49.16 11.39 -7.61
CA THR A 275 49.08 12.87 -7.66
C THR A 275 48.41 13.40 -8.93
N ALA A 276 47.26 12.86 -9.33
CA ALA A 276 46.55 13.33 -10.52
C ALA A 276 45.18 13.95 -10.16
N LEU A 277 45.12 15.28 -10.16
CA LEU A 277 43.88 16.04 -10.31
C LEU A 277 43.44 15.98 -11.80
N PRO A 278 42.13 15.95 -12.13
CA PRO A 278 41.13 16.78 -11.50
C PRO A 278 40.02 16.03 -10.76
N ILE A 279 39.57 16.66 -9.67
CA ILE A 279 38.24 16.48 -9.10
C ILE A 279 37.25 16.85 -10.21
N VAL A 280 36.75 15.85 -10.93
CA VAL A 280 35.51 16.00 -11.69
C VAL A 280 34.42 15.95 -10.64
N ASP A 281 33.88 17.11 -10.31
CA ASP A 281 32.58 17.23 -9.66
C ASP A 281 31.56 16.62 -10.62
N THR A 282 31.31 15.31 -10.46
CA THR A 282 30.15 14.69 -11.07
C THR A 282 28.95 15.28 -10.35
N GLY A 283 28.48 16.42 -10.86
CA GLY A 283 27.27 17.07 -10.43
C GLY A 283 26.12 16.08 -10.51
N SER A 284 25.89 15.40 -9.39
CA SER A 284 24.70 14.61 -9.18
C SER A 284 23.51 15.56 -9.36
N PRO A 285 22.41 15.14 -10.01
CA PRO A 285 21.29 16.03 -10.28
C PRO A 285 20.92 16.76 -8.99
N ALA A 286 20.94 18.09 -9.01
CA ALA A 286 20.64 18.89 -7.85
C ALA A 286 19.27 18.46 -7.30
N TYR A 287 19.29 17.79 -6.15
CA TYR A 287 18.08 17.44 -5.43
C TYR A 287 17.37 18.75 -5.05
N SER A 288 16.25 19.01 -5.72
CA SER A 288 15.38 20.17 -5.48
C SER A 288 14.40 19.93 -4.32
N GLY A 289 14.51 18.77 -3.65
CA GLY A 289 13.69 18.40 -2.50
C GLY A 289 14.36 18.81 -1.18
N ALA A 290 13.56 18.89 -0.11
CA ALA A 290 13.93 19.12 1.28
C ALA A 290 15.14 20.05 1.57
N SER A 291 14.87 21.29 1.99
CA SER A 291 15.91 22.16 2.53
C SER A 291 16.23 21.78 3.97
N VAL A 292 17.48 21.42 4.25
CA VAL A 292 17.96 21.18 5.62
C VAL A 292 18.47 22.50 6.19
N VAL A 293 17.93 22.91 7.32
CA VAL A 293 18.30 24.16 7.99
C VAL A 293 18.72 23.91 9.44
N PRO A 294 19.71 24.65 9.96
CA PRO A 294 19.96 24.68 11.38
C PRO A 294 18.78 25.32 12.11
N ILE A 295 18.46 24.80 13.28
CA ILE A 295 17.47 25.41 14.17
C ILE A 295 18.04 25.45 15.57
N GLU A 296 17.75 26.51 16.31
CA GLU A 296 17.93 26.53 17.76
C GLU A 296 16.58 26.16 18.37
N GLY A 297 16.40 24.87 18.64
CA GLY A 297 15.18 24.36 19.22
C GLY A 297 14.97 24.87 20.65
N ARG A 298 13.71 24.98 21.05
CA ARG A 298 13.38 25.19 22.46
C ARG A 298 13.59 23.89 23.23
N LEU A 299 13.98 24.03 24.50
CA LEU A 299 14.01 22.91 25.44
C LEU A 299 12.59 22.40 25.64
N ASP A 300 12.37 21.12 25.38
CA ASP A 300 11.07 20.45 25.50
C ASP A 300 11.13 19.41 26.61
N LEU A 301 10.28 19.56 27.62
CA LEU A 301 10.18 18.68 28.78
C LEU A 301 9.05 17.68 28.53
N ASN A 302 9.31 16.38 28.72
CA ASN A 302 8.33 15.32 28.43
C ASN A 302 7.84 15.29 26.99
N PRO A 303 8.75 15.24 26.00
CA PRO A 303 8.34 15.16 24.62
C PRO A 303 7.58 13.86 24.34
N ILE A 304 6.49 13.96 23.58
CA ILE A 304 5.82 12.80 23.00
C ILE A 304 6.55 12.46 21.71
N LEU A 305 7.11 11.25 21.63
CA LEU A 305 7.90 10.77 20.52
C LEU A 305 7.14 9.63 19.84
N VAL A 306 6.39 9.97 18.79
CA VAL A 306 5.55 9.02 18.04
C VAL A 306 6.35 8.36 16.92
N GLU A 307 7.28 9.10 16.33
CA GLU A 307 8.13 8.62 15.26
C GLU A 307 9.13 7.60 15.78
N ARG A 308 9.38 6.56 14.99
CA ARG A 308 10.45 5.60 15.26
C ARG A 308 11.65 5.92 14.40
N TRP A 309 12.82 5.73 14.97
CA TRP A 309 14.10 5.83 14.26
C TRP A 309 15.09 4.87 14.85
N ASP A 310 16.07 4.56 14.02
CA ASP A 310 17.20 3.75 14.39
C ASP A 310 18.45 4.61 14.52
N ARG A 311 19.41 4.11 15.28
CA ARG A 311 20.63 4.82 15.61
C ARG A 311 21.79 3.87 15.66
N PHE A 312 22.91 4.31 15.09
CA PHE A 312 24.11 3.50 14.97
C PHE A 312 25.33 4.38 15.13
N ILE A 313 26.39 3.83 15.69
CA ILE A 313 27.73 4.38 15.58
C ILE A 313 28.45 3.58 14.49
N ILE A 314 28.93 4.26 13.47
CA ILE A 314 29.63 3.64 12.35
C ILE A 314 31.12 3.93 12.49
N VAL A 315 31.92 2.88 12.60
CA VAL A 315 33.38 2.94 12.67
C VAL A 315 33.95 2.56 11.31
N PHE A 316 34.84 3.40 10.79
CA PHE A 316 35.49 3.19 9.50
C PHE A 316 36.92 2.67 9.68
N PRO A 317 37.46 1.95 8.69
CA PRO A 317 38.89 1.68 8.62
C PRO A 317 39.73 2.96 8.72
N ALA A 318 40.91 2.88 9.36
CA ALA A 318 41.73 4.06 9.66
C ALA A 318 42.23 4.79 8.40
N ASP A 319 42.38 4.06 7.29
CA ASP A 319 42.77 4.54 5.97
C ASP A 319 41.62 5.18 5.19
N SER A 320 40.37 5.07 5.66
CA SER A 320 39.21 5.71 5.01
C SER A 320 39.26 7.24 5.01
N GLY A 321 39.96 7.83 5.98
CA GLY A 321 39.94 9.25 6.27
C GLY A 321 38.61 9.76 6.84
N ILE A 322 37.68 8.88 7.22
CA ILE A 322 36.38 9.22 7.80
C ILE A 322 36.42 8.88 9.29
N GLU A 323 36.17 9.88 10.14
CA GLU A 323 36.04 9.67 11.59
C GLU A 323 34.76 8.89 11.92
N PRO A 324 34.67 8.19 13.07
CA PRO A 324 33.45 7.51 13.47
C PRO A 324 32.23 8.44 13.45
N LEU A 325 31.09 7.94 12.96
CA LEU A 325 29.87 8.73 12.77
C LEU A 325 28.75 8.24 13.69
N TYR A 326 28.00 9.16 14.28
CA TYR A 326 26.69 8.85 14.85
C TYR A 326 25.63 9.06 13.76
N VAL A 327 24.88 8.01 13.43
CA VAL A 327 23.84 8.02 12.40
C VAL A 327 22.47 7.87 13.03
N VAL A 328 21.53 8.71 12.61
CA VAL A 328 20.09 8.54 12.81
C VAL A 328 19.47 8.16 11.47
N PHE A 329 18.64 7.13 11.49
CA PHE A 329 17.91 6.64 10.33
C PHE A 329 16.41 6.67 10.62
N SER A 330 15.63 7.39 9.82
CA SER A 330 14.18 7.43 10.05
C SER A 330 13.54 6.09 9.69
N SER A 331 12.65 5.60 10.57
CA SER A 331 11.92 4.36 10.36
C SER A 331 10.71 4.60 9.43
N PRO A 332 10.36 3.64 8.55
CA PRO A 332 9.25 3.82 7.61
C PRO A 332 7.85 3.73 8.25
N TYR A 333 7.75 3.38 9.54
CA TYR A 333 6.47 3.10 10.19
C TYR A 333 6.08 4.25 11.12
N GLU A 334 5.48 5.28 10.53
CA GLU A 334 4.62 6.21 11.27
C GLU A 334 3.40 5.43 11.78
N GLY A 335 3.20 5.37 13.10
CA GLY A 335 1.95 4.94 13.73
C GLY A 335 1.37 3.56 13.33
N ALA A 336 2.12 2.69 12.64
CA ALA A 336 1.61 1.44 12.10
C ALA A 336 1.40 0.39 13.19
N THR A 337 0.32 0.53 13.95
CA THR A 337 -0.12 -0.39 15.00
C THR A 337 -0.93 -1.54 14.43
N GLU A 338 -1.51 -1.38 13.24
CA GLU A 338 -2.42 -2.34 12.64
C GLU A 338 -1.94 -2.88 11.29
N LYS A 339 -2.29 -4.14 11.02
CA LYS A 339 -1.97 -4.83 9.78
C LYS A 339 -3.17 -4.73 8.84
N GLY A 340 -2.99 -4.13 7.68
CA GLY A 340 -4.04 -3.97 6.68
C GLY A 340 -4.59 -5.32 6.23
N LYS A 341 -5.91 -5.50 6.38
CA LYS A 341 -6.62 -6.77 6.12
C LYS A 341 -6.44 -7.31 4.69
N HIS A 342 -6.20 -6.43 3.71
CA HIS A 342 -6.05 -6.77 2.30
C HIS A 342 -4.61 -6.64 1.77
N SER A 343 -3.80 -5.73 2.33
CA SER A 343 -2.44 -5.46 1.86
C SER A 343 -1.36 -6.21 2.66
N GLY A 344 -1.67 -6.65 3.88
CA GLY A 344 -0.69 -7.24 4.81
C GLY A 344 0.38 -6.25 5.32
N ARG A 345 0.33 -4.98 4.89
CA ARG A 345 1.25 -3.92 5.31
C ARG A 345 0.79 -3.32 6.64
N GLY A 346 1.74 -2.90 7.48
CA GLY A 346 1.43 -2.06 8.63
C GLY A 346 0.91 -0.70 8.16
N PHE A 347 -0.18 -0.20 8.76
CA PHE A 347 -0.74 1.12 8.46
C PHE A 347 -1.10 1.85 9.76
N ASN A 348 -1.07 3.19 9.72
CA ASN A 348 -1.50 4.03 10.83
C ASN A 348 -3.02 4.25 10.77
N PRO A 349 -3.81 3.76 11.76
CA PRO A 349 -5.25 3.95 11.76
C PRO A 349 -5.66 5.42 11.85
N ASP A 350 -4.87 6.28 12.50
CA ASP A 350 -5.20 7.70 12.68
C ASP A 350 -5.03 8.55 11.41
N GLU A 351 -4.38 8.01 10.37
CA GLU A 351 -4.20 8.64 9.06
C GLU A 351 -5.09 8.01 7.97
N THR A 352 -5.91 7.02 8.31
CA THR A 352 -6.84 6.41 7.37
C THR A 352 -8.08 7.28 7.33
N GLY A 353 -8.23 8.06 6.24
CA GLY A 353 -9.32 9.03 6.11
C GLY A 353 -10.67 8.42 6.49
N ASP A 354 -11.41 9.14 7.33
CA ASP A 354 -12.77 8.81 7.77
C ASP A 354 -13.61 8.31 6.58
N GLU A 355 -13.82 7.00 6.47
CA GLU A 355 -14.91 6.48 5.67
C GLU A 355 -16.21 6.83 6.38
N MET A 356 -16.86 7.86 5.84
CA MET A 356 -18.20 8.31 6.16
C MET A 356 -19.14 7.14 6.45
N THR A 357 -19.64 7.10 7.70
CA THR A 357 -20.82 6.33 8.10
C THR A 357 -22.06 6.66 7.29
#